data_AF-A0A151QUN7-F1
#
_entry.id   AF-A0A151QUN7-F1
#
_cell.length_a   1.000
_cell.length_b   1.000
_cell.length_c   1.000
_cell.angle_alpha   90.00
_cell.angle_beta   90.00
_cell.angle_gamma   90.00
#
_symmetry.space_group_name_H-M   'P 1'
#
loop_
_entity.id
_entity.type
_entity.pdbx_description
1 polymer ?
#
loop_
_entity_poly.entity_id
_entity_poly.type
_entity_poly.pdbx_seq_one_letter_code
_entity_poly.pdbx_strand_id
1 'polypeptide(L)' 'MVKRLLGSQPCPTSLSQRENIFHTRCLVSKRACSLIVDSGSCSNCCSTRLVNKLALTTIPHPQSYKLH' A
#
# COMPACT_ATOMS: atom_id res chain seq x y z
N MET A 1 19.79 11.52 -9.81
CA MET A 1 18.56 10.90 -9.27
C MET A 1 18.88 9.46 -8.90
N VAL A 2 18.83 9.08 -7.63
CA VAL A 2 19.13 7.69 -7.20
C VAL A 2 17.85 6.86 -7.30
N LYS A 3 17.83 5.85 -8.17
CA LYS A 3 16.75 4.86 -8.26
C LYS A 3 17.12 3.67 -7.37
N ARG A 4 16.34 3.42 -6.31
CA ARG A 4 16.49 2.22 -5.48
C ARG A 4 15.57 1.14 -6.04
N LEU A 5 16.15 0.02 -6.46
CA LEU A 5 15.38 -1.15 -6.90
C LEU A 5 14.63 -1.74 -5.71
N LEU A 6 13.32 -1.91 -5.84
CA LEU A 6 12.49 -2.59 -4.85
C LEU A 6 12.41 -4.07 -5.26
N GLY A 7 13.06 -4.94 -4.48
CA GLY A 7 13.14 -6.38 -4.70
C GLY A 7 12.61 -7.14 -3.48
N SER A 8 11.86 -8.22 -3.67
CA SER A 8 11.57 -9.19 -2.61
C SER A 8 12.70 -10.23 -2.58
N GLN A 9 13.12 -10.64 -1.37
CA GLN A 9 14.08 -11.73 -1.22
C GLN A 9 13.34 -13.06 -1.36
N PRO A 10 13.75 -13.97 -2.25
CA PRO A 10 13.10 -15.27 -2.37
C PRO A 10 13.29 -16.08 -1.09
N CYS A 11 12.19 -16.43 -0.42
CA CYS A 11 12.20 -17.35 0.70
C CYS A 11 12.24 -18.80 0.16
N PRO A 12 13.28 -19.61 0.46
CA PRO A 12 13.44 -20.95 -0.11
C PRO A 12 12.32 -21.92 0.28
N THR A 13 11.63 -21.66 1.39
CA THR A 13 10.54 -22.50 1.91
C THR A 13 9.16 -22.13 1.37
N SER A 14 8.98 -20.93 0.79
CA SER A 14 7.72 -20.55 0.15
C SER A 14 7.80 -20.82 -1.36
N LEU A 15 7.14 -21.87 -1.84
CA LEU A 15 7.09 -22.21 -3.27
C LEU A 15 6.37 -21.17 -4.13
N SER A 16 5.68 -20.20 -3.51
CA SER A 16 4.85 -19.21 -4.17
C SER A 16 5.38 -17.79 -3.97
N GLN A 17 5.81 -17.14 -5.06
CA GLN A 17 6.07 -15.69 -5.07
C GLN A 17 4.81 -14.86 -4.73
N ARG A 18 3.62 -15.46 -4.83
CA ARG A 18 2.33 -14.78 -4.59
C ARG A 18 2.17 -14.29 -3.15
N GLU A 19 2.86 -14.91 -2.20
CA GLU A 19 2.86 -14.50 -0.80
C GLU A 19 3.93 -13.44 -0.49
N ASN A 20 4.88 -13.24 -1.40
CA ASN A 20 5.98 -12.29 -1.26
C ASN A 20 5.62 -10.92 -1.88
N ILE A 21 4.63 -10.25 -1.29
CA ILE A 21 4.18 -8.93 -1.75
C ILE A 21 5.25 -7.88 -1.45
N PHE A 22 5.43 -6.90 -2.34
CA PHE A 22 6.42 -5.84 -2.15
C PHE A 22 5.97 -4.85 -1.09
N HIS A 23 6.74 -4.75 -0.01
CA HIS A 23 6.54 -3.75 1.02
C HIS A 23 7.55 -2.62 0.89
N THR A 24 7.07 -1.39 1.02
CA THR A 24 7.92 -0.20 1.08
C THR A 24 7.43 0.78 2.16
N ARG A 25 8.13 1.89 2.33
CA ARG A 25 7.78 2.97 3.23
C ARG A 25 7.50 4.23 2.43
N CYS A 26 6.41 4.92 2.74
CA CYS A 26 6.09 6.23 2.17
C CYS A 26 5.83 7.25 3.29
N LEU A 27 5.84 8.53 2.95
CA LEU A 27 5.43 9.59 3.86
C LEU A 27 4.00 10.01 3.52
N VAL A 28 3.09 9.90 4.49
CA VAL A 28 1.73 10.46 4.41
C VAL A 28 1.61 11.51 5.51
N SER A 29 1.33 12.76 5.13
CA SER A 29 1.30 13.89 6.07
C SER A 29 2.55 13.95 6.97
N LYS A 30 3.74 13.83 6.35
CA LYS A 30 5.07 13.83 7.01
C LYS A 30 5.33 12.67 7.99
N ARG A 31 4.45 11.65 8.04
CA ARG A 31 4.61 10.47 8.89
C ARG A 31 4.90 9.24 8.03
N ALA A 32 5.84 8.41 8.48
CA ALA A 32 6.21 7.21 7.74
C ALA A 32 5.16 6.10 7.88
N CYS A 33 4.64 5.63 6.74
CA CYS A 33 3.62 4.60 6.64
C CYS A 33 4.15 3.39 5.87
N SER A 34 3.66 2.20 6.22
CA SER A 34 3.89 1.00 5.42
C SER A 34 2.99 1.04 4.19
N LEU A 35 3.56 0.75 3.03
CA LEU A 35 2.88 0.69 1.75
C LEU A 35 3.12 -0.69 1.14
N ILE A 36 2.06 -1.26 0.58
CA ILE A 36 2.13 -2.48 -0.22
C ILE A 36 2.07 -2.05 -1.68
N VAL A 37 3.02 -2.52 -2.48
CA VAL A 37 3.02 -2.35 -3.94
C VAL A 37 2.50 -3.64 -4.54
N ASP A 38 1.26 -3.60 -5.01
CA ASP A 38 0.60 -4.73 -5.66
C ASP A 38 0.29 -4.35 -7.11
N SER A 39 1.02 -4.96 -8.05
CA SER A 39 0.79 -4.76 -9.49
C SER A 39 -0.50 -5.41 -9.99
N GLY A 40 -1.12 -6.30 -9.21
CA GLY A 40 -2.41 -6.90 -9.50
C GLY A 40 -3.59 -6.03 -9.08
N SER A 41 -3.37 -5.01 -8.25
CA SER A 41 -4.45 -4.11 -7.82
C SER A 41 -4.81 -3.11 -8.92
N CYS A 42 -6.10 -2.94 -9.18
CA CYS A 42 -6.62 -1.91 -10.07
C CYS A 42 -6.88 -0.57 -9.37
N SER A 43 -6.69 -0.48 -8.05
CA SER A 43 -7.03 0.71 -7.26
C SER A 43 -6.09 0.93 -6.07
N ASN A 44 -5.92 2.20 -5.70
CA ASN A 44 -5.18 2.59 -4.51
C ASN A 44 -6.13 2.61 -3.30
N CYS A 45 -5.82 1.83 -2.28
CA CYS A 45 -6.60 1.76 -1.05
C CYS A 45 -5.73 2.11 0.16
N CYS A 46 -6.35 2.65 1.21
CA CYS A 46 -5.68 2.83 2.50
C CYS A 46 -6.56 2.28 3.62
N SER A 47 -5.95 1.76 4.67
CA SER A 47 -6.70 1.22 5.81
C SER A 47 -7.37 2.36 6.59
N THR A 48 -8.59 2.13 7.08
CA THR A 48 -9.28 3.05 8.01
C THR A 48 -8.41 3.37 9.24
N ARG A 49 -7.61 2.41 9.71
CA ARG A 49 -6.64 2.62 10.79
C ARG A 49 -5.62 3.72 10.48
N LEU A 50 -5.13 3.79 9.24
CA LEU A 50 -4.20 4.83 8.79
C LEU A 50 -4.89 6.19 8.79
N VAL A 51 -6.10 6.27 8.23
CA VAL A 51 -6.92 7.49 8.20
C VAL A 51 -7.12 8.03 9.62
N ASN A 52 -7.55 7.17 10.55
CA ASN A 52 -7.79 7.54 11.94
C ASN A 52 -6.51 7.98 12.67
N LYS A 53 -5.40 7.22 12.51
CA LYS A 53 -4.12 7.53 13.18
C LYS A 53 -3.50 8.84 12.71
N LEU A 54 -3.72 9.20 11.45
CA LEU A 54 -3.19 10.41 10.85
C LEU A 54 -4.17 11.59 10.93
N ALA A 55 -5.38 11.38 11.48
CA ALA A 55 -6.46 12.35 11.51
C ALA A 55 -6.71 13.00 10.13
N LEU A 56 -6.72 12.18 9.08
CA LEU A 56 -6.98 12.68 7.73
C LEU A 56 -8.45 13.05 7.59
N THR A 57 -8.72 14.23 7.00
CA THR A 57 -10.07 14.63 6.64
C THR A 57 -10.59 13.72 5.53
N THR A 58 -11.74 13.08 5.76
CA THR A 58 -12.46 12.31 4.74
C THR A 58 -13.59 13.14 4.17
N ILE A 59 -13.82 13.02 2.87
CA ILE A 59 -14.92 13.68 2.17
C ILE A 59 -15.75 12.58 1.52
N PRO A 60 -17.08 12.52 1.77
CA PRO A 60 -17.95 11.57 1.09
C PRO A 60 -17.84 11.72 -0.43
N HIS A 61 -17.73 10.60 -1.15
CA HIS A 61 -17.70 10.65 -2.61
C HIS A 61 -19.08 11.09 -3.13
N PRO A 62 -19.16 12.07 -4.06
CA PRO A 62 -20.44 12.61 -4.53
C PRO A 62 -21.33 11.56 -5.20
N GLN A 63 -20.73 10.52 -5.77
CA GLN A 63 -21.43 9.37 -6.34
C GLN A 63 -20.80 8.09 -5.82
N SER A 64 -21.28 7.57 -4.69
CA SER A 64 -20.75 6.35 -4.09
C SER A 64 -20.72 5.18 -5.08
N TYR A 65 -19.59 4.49 -5.17
CA TYR A 65 -19.39 3.32 -6.01
C TYR A 65 -18.96 2.11 -5.17
N LYS A 66 -19.23 0.92 -5.69
CA LYS A 66 -18.74 -0.32 -5.09
C LYS A 66 -17.29 -0.52 -5.48
N LEU A 67 -16.46 -0.93 -4.53
CA LEU A 67 -15.15 -1.48 -4.83
C LEU A 67 -15.34 -2.93 -5.28
N HIS A 68 -14.70 -3.30 -6.38
CA HIS A 68 -14.76 -4.64 -6.98
C HIS A 68 -13.75 -5.58 -6.34
#